data_AF-A0A1C6EW57-F1
#
_entry.id   AF-A0A1C6EW57-F1
#
_cell.length_a   1.000
_cell.length_b   1.000
_cell.length_c   1.000
_cell.angle_alpha   90.00
_cell.angle_beta   90.00
_cell.angle_gamma   90.00
#
_symmetry.space_group_name_H-M   'P 1'
#
loop_
_entity.id
_entity.type
_entity.pdbx_description
1 polymer ?
#
loop_
_entity_poly.entity_id
_entity_poly.type
_entity_poly.pdbx_seq_one_letter_code
_entity_poly.pdbx_strand_id
1 'polypeptide(L)'
;MIDRRYESGKSFVMYSKEEFEAARRTDMVTFLESHEGFSFKSSGGWYIGIEHDSLKINPDRYTWHWYSRDLYGKGAIDWLCKVDGYDFKEAVSRLRGGEGI
;
A
#
# COMPACT_ATOMS: atom_id res chain seq x y z
N MET A 1 28.39 24.86 4.70
CA MET A 1 28.10 23.49 4.19
C MET A 1 29.12 22.58 4.84
N ILE A 2 28.70 21.75 5.81
CA ILE A 2 29.62 20.80 6.46
C ILE A 2 29.45 19.48 5.72
N ASP A 3 30.48 19.18 4.94
CA ASP A 3 30.75 17.90 4.32
C ASP A 3 30.90 16.84 5.42
N ARG A 4 29.96 15.89 5.49
CA ARG A 4 30.19 14.59 6.13
C ARG A 4 29.92 13.52 5.10
N ARG A 5 30.99 13.07 4.47
CA ARG A 5 31.02 11.80 3.72
C ARG A 5 30.49 10.68 4.60
N TYR A 6 29.31 10.17 4.27
CA TYR A 6 28.83 8.88 4.75
C TYR A 6 29.21 7.83 3.70
N GLU A 7 30.28 7.10 3.97
CA GLU A 7 30.70 5.93 3.19
C GLU A 7 29.80 4.73 3.52
N SER A 8 28.61 4.72 2.95
CA SER A 8 27.87 3.49 2.72
C SER A 8 27.18 3.69 1.39
N GLY A 9 27.44 2.82 0.39
CA GLY A 9 26.82 2.86 -0.94
C GLY A 9 25.30 2.60 -0.93
N LYS A 10 24.62 2.95 0.15
CA LYS A 10 23.17 2.90 0.32
C LYS A 10 22.62 4.27 -0.04
N SER A 11 21.97 4.37 -1.20
CA SER A 11 21.10 5.49 -1.52
C SER A 11 19.97 5.54 -0.47
N PHE A 12 19.91 6.66 0.26
CA PHE A 12 18.74 6.99 1.06
C PHE A 12 17.80 7.74 0.14
N VAL A 13 16.78 7.06 -0.35
CA VAL A 13 15.65 7.72 -1.00
C VAL A 13 14.94 8.51 0.11
N MET A 14 15.14 9.82 0.14
CA MET A 14 14.35 10.73 0.96
C MET A 14 13.03 10.97 0.23
N TYR A 15 11.93 10.48 0.79
CA TYR A 15 10.58 10.77 0.31
C TYR A 15 10.13 12.13 0.84
N SER A 16 9.43 12.90 0.00
CA SER A 16 8.72 14.06 0.52
C SER A 16 7.55 13.59 1.39
N LYS A 17 7.15 14.44 2.34
CA LYS A 17 5.97 14.16 3.17
C LYS A 17 4.72 13.99 2.30
N GLU A 18 4.63 14.76 1.21
CA GLU A 18 3.51 14.71 0.28
C GLU A 18 3.42 13.36 -0.46
N GLU A 19 4.54 12.80 -0.91
CA GLU A 19 4.56 11.49 -1.59
C GLU A 19 4.07 10.37 -0.66
N PHE A 20 4.51 10.41 0.60
CA PHE A 20 4.07 9.45 1.60
C PHE A 20 2.58 9.60 1.94
N GLU A 21 2.09 10.84 2.06
CA GLU A 21 0.67 11.11 2.28
C GLU A 21 -0.20 10.70 1.09
N ALA A 22 0.28 10.89 -0.14
CA ALA A 22 -0.40 10.45 -1.35
C ALA A 22 -0.54 8.92 -1.38
N ALA A 23 0.54 8.19 -1.08
CA ALA A 23 0.52 6.73 -1.02
C ALA A 23 -0.40 6.17 0.09
N ARG A 24 -0.56 6.90 1.20
CA ARG A 24 -1.53 6.58 2.25
C ARG A 24 -2.99 6.84 1.85
N ARG A 25 -3.22 7.59 0.78
CA ARG A 25 -4.55 7.90 0.22
C ARG A 25 -4.82 7.14 -1.07
N THR A 26 -4.00 6.16 -1.42
CA THR A 26 -4.28 5.26 -2.54
C THR A 26 -5.63 4.60 -2.37
N ASP A 27 -6.46 4.66 -3.42
CA ASP A 27 -7.72 3.92 -3.48
C ASP A 27 -7.43 2.43 -3.53
N MET A 28 -7.70 1.74 -2.42
CA MET A 28 -7.37 0.33 -2.24
C MET A 28 -8.26 -0.60 -3.04
N VAL A 29 -9.47 -0.18 -3.42
CA VAL A 29 -10.30 -1.02 -4.29
C VAL A 29 -9.68 -1.07 -5.67
N THR A 30 -9.38 0.10 -6.26
CA THR A 30 -8.73 0.15 -7.57
C THR A 30 -7.34 -0.48 -7.56
N PHE A 31 -6.55 -0.21 -6.53
CA PHE A 31 -5.22 -0.80 -6.41
C PHE A 31 -5.30 -2.32 -6.38
N LEU A 32 -6.16 -2.93 -5.55
CA LEU A 32 -6.24 -4.39 -5.42
C LEU A 32 -6.94 -5.06 -6.62
N GLU A 33 -7.88 -4.37 -7.27
CA GLU A 33 -8.42 -4.80 -8.56
C GLU A 33 -7.31 -4.94 -9.60
N SER A 34 -6.40 -3.96 -9.68
CA SER A 34 -5.31 -4.00 -10.65
C SER A 34 -4.12 -4.88 -10.24
N HIS A 35 -3.78 -4.91 -8.95
CA HIS A 35 -2.57 -5.56 -8.43
C HIS A 35 -2.77 -7.05 -8.16
N GLU A 36 -3.93 -7.43 -7.62
CA GLU A 36 -4.25 -8.82 -7.25
C GLU A 36 -5.34 -9.43 -8.14
N GLY A 37 -6.06 -8.62 -8.94
CA GLY A 37 -7.23 -9.08 -9.67
C GLY A 37 -8.46 -9.31 -8.79
N PHE A 38 -8.46 -8.77 -7.56
CA PHE A 38 -9.58 -8.95 -6.63
C PHE A 38 -10.77 -8.10 -7.02
N SER A 39 -11.97 -8.60 -6.75
CA SER A 39 -13.20 -7.89 -7.01
C SER A 39 -13.91 -7.54 -5.70
N PHE A 40 -14.57 -6.38 -5.65
CA PHE A 40 -15.23 -5.92 -4.42
C PHE A 40 -16.71 -5.64 -4.65
N LYS A 41 -17.55 -6.03 -3.67
CA LYS A 41 -18.95 -5.62 -3.60
C LYS A 41 -19.17 -4.60 -2.49
N SER A 42 -20.06 -3.65 -2.70
CA SER A 42 -20.46 -2.70 -1.65
C SER A 42 -21.56 -3.29 -0.76
N SER A 43 -21.39 -3.18 0.56
CA SER A 43 -22.40 -3.61 1.54
C SER A 43 -22.21 -2.90 2.87
N GLY A 44 -23.28 -2.32 3.42
CA GLY A 44 -23.25 -1.67 4.74
C GLY A 44 -22.25 -0.52 4.88
N GLY A 45 -21.89 0.15 3.79
CA GLY A 45 -20.86 1.21 3.77
C GLY A 45 -19.43 0.70 3.60
N TRP A 46 -19.22 -0.61 3.47
CA TRP A 46 -17.91 -1.23 3.26
C TRP A 46 -17.79 -1.76 1.84
N TYR A 47 -16.56 -1.93 1.38
CA TYR A 47 -16.24 -2.74 0.21
C TYR A 47 -15.69 -4.08 0.68
N ILE A 48 -16.34 -5.17 0.30
CA ILE A 48 -16.03 -6.53 0.75
C ILE A 48 -15.49 -7.31 -0.43
N GLY A 49 -14.33 -7.95 -0.26
CA GLY A 49 -13.73 -8.81 -1.29
C GLY A 49 -14.65 -9.97 -1.67
N ILE A 50 -14.71 -10.30 -2.96
CA ILE A 50 -15.51 -11.40 -3.49
C ILE A 50 -14.75 -12.72 -3.31
N GLU A 51 -13.45 -12.71 -3.57
CA GLU A 51 -12.53 -13.84 -3.42
C GLU A 51 -12.18 -14.06 -1.93
N HIS A 52 -12.17 -12.96 -1.17
CA HIS A 52 -11.83 -12.94 0.26
C HIS A 52 -12.85 -12.08 1.02
N ASP A 53 -13.92 -12.70 1.53
CA ASP A 53 -14.98 -12.02 2.29
C ASP A 53 -14.52 -11.36 3.61
N SER A 54 -13.41 -11.86 4.13
CA SER A 54 -12.68 -11.33 5.29
C SER A 54 -11.76 -10.16 4.95
N LEU A 55 -11.55 -9.85 3.66
CA LEU A 55 -10.90 -8.62 3.22
C LEU A 55 -11.96 -7.53 3.04
N LYS A 56 -11.86 -6.49 3.85
CA LYS A 56 -12.78 -5.35 3.83
C LYS A 56 -12.02 -4.05 3.73
N ILE A 57 -12.55 -3.14 2.92
CA ILE A 57 -12.06 -1.77 2.76
C ILE A 57 -13.12 -0.83 3.30
N ASN A 58 -12.68 0.13 4.11
CA ASN A 58 -13.51 1.14 4.73
C ASN A 58 -14.13 2.07 3.68
N PRO A 59 -15.21 2.79 4.01
CA PRO A 59 -15.81 3.78 3.11
C PRO A 59 -14.85 4.91 2.70
N ASP A 60 -13.75 5.11 3.42
CA ASP A 60 -12.70 6.09 3.08
C ASP A 60 -11.83 5.65 1.89
N ARG A 61 -11.99 4.41 1.40
CA ARG A 61 -11.29 3.78 0.26
C ARG A 61 -9.80 3.52 0.45
N TYR A 62 -9.18 3.93 1.55
CA TYR A 62 -7.74 3.73 1.77
C TYR A 62 -7.43 2.87 3.00
N THR A 63 -8.37 2.71 3.94
CA THR A 63 -8.18 1.85 5.11
C THR A 63 -8.72 0.44 4.80
N TRP A 64 -7.94 -0.59 5.11
CA TRP A 64 -8.29 -1.98 4.84
C TRP A 64 -7.99 -2.90 6.03
N HIS A 65 -8.77 -3.97 6.13
CA HIS A 65 -8.64 -5.02 7.13
C HIS A 65 -8.81 -6.40 6.46
N TRP A 66 -7.86 -7.29 6.71
CA TRP A 66 -7.91 -8.69 6.30
C TRP A 66 -8.02 -9.59 7.53
N TYR A 67 -9.25 -9.80 7.99
CA TYR A 67 -9.54 -10.42 9.29
C TYR A 67 -9.03 -11.87 9.40
N SER A 68 -9.12 -12.66 8.33
CA SER A 68 -8.64 -14.06 8.33
C SER A 68 -7.11 -14.18 8.44
N ARG A 69 -6.37 -13.11 8.13
CA ARG A 69 -4.91 -13.05 8.25
C ARG A 69 -4.43 -12.21 9.43
N ASP A 70 -5.35 -11.63 10.19
CA ASP A 70 -5.06 -10.65 11.26
C ASP A 70 -4.18 -9.47 10.78
N LEU A 71 -4.43 -9.01 9.55
CA LEU A 71 -3.71 -7.88 8.96
C LEU A 71 -4.63 -6.67 8.77
N TYR A 72 -4.06 -5.48 8.91
CA TYR A 72 -4.75 -4.22 8.68
C TYR A 72 -3.76 -3.15 8.23
N GLY A 73 -4.24 -2.15 7.50
CA GLY A 73 -3.37 -1.11 7.00
C GLY A 73 -4.08 0.04 6.30
N LYS A 74 -3.27 1.01 5.89
CA LYS A 74 -3.73 2.20 5.16
C LYS A 74 -2.90 2.46 3.90
N GLY A 75 -3.58 2.48 2.76
CA GLY A 75 -3.00 2.67 1.44
C GLY A 75 -2.15 1.49 0.99
N ALA A 76 -1.57 1.65 -0.21
CA ALA A 76 -0.85 0.58 -0.90
C ALA A 76 0.48 0.22 -0.22
N ILE A 77 1.18 1.19 0.40
CA ILE A 77 2.45 0.90 1.08
C ILE A 77 2.26 -0.13 2.20
N ASP A 78 1.23 0.05 3.03
CA ASP A 78 0.95 -0.90 4.12
C ASP A 78 0.60 -2.27 3.57
N TRP A 79 -0.11 -2.35 2.43
CA TRP A 79 -0.40 -3.61 1.76
C TRP A 79 0.89 -4.30 1.30
N LEU A 80 1.67 -3.62 0.47
CA LEU A 80 2.93 -4.11 -0.08
C LEU A 80 3.89 -4.59 1.04
N CYS A 81 3.93 -3.89 2.17
CA CYS A 81 4.78 -4.29 3.29
C CYS A 81 4.22 -5.48 4.08
N LYS A 82 2.92 -5.47 4.42
CA LYS A 82 2.33 -6.42 5.37
C LYS A 82 1.81 -7.69 4.71
N VAL A 83 1.36 -7.59 3.46
CA VAL A 83 0.78 -8.70 2.69
C VAL A 83 1.83 -9.28 1.76
N ASP A 84 2.50 -8.45 0.98
CA ASP A 84 3.46 -8.94 -0.04
C ASP A 84 4.87 -9.11 0.53
N GLY A 85 5.13 -8.60 1.74
CA GLY A 85 6.38 -8.81 2.47
C GLY A 85 7.55 -7.94 1.99
N TYR A 86 7.29 -6.89 1.22
CA TYR A 86 8.33 -5.95 0.81
C TYR A 86 8.82 -5.10 1.99
N ASP A 87 10.11 -4.75 1.99
CA ASP A 87 10.55 -3.68 2.87
C ASP A 87 10.01 -2.33 2.39
N PHE A 88 10.00 -1.34 3.28
CA PHE A 88 9.43 -0.04 3.00
C PHE A 88 10.00 0.63 1.74
N LYS A 89 11.31 0.55 1.49
CA LYS A 89 11.92 1.19 0.33
C LYS A 89 11.48 0.51 -0.96
N GLU A 90 11.43 -0.81 -0.95
CA GLU A 90 10.97 -1.63 -2.07
C GLU A 90 9.50 -1.36 -2.39
N ALA A 91 8.64 -1.33 -1.37
CA ALA A 91 7.21 -1.02 -1.51
C ALA A 91 6.98 0.36 -2.16
N VAL A 92 7.70 1.39 -1.70
CA VAL A 92 7.55 2.72 -2.29
C VAL A 92 8.15 2.81 -3.69
N SER A 93 9.26 2.10 -3.95
CA SER A 93 9.85 2.02 -5.29
C SER A 93 8.85 1.45 -6.29
N ARG A 94 8.17 0.36 -5.92
CA ARG A 94 7.12 -0.28 -6.75
C ARG A 94 5.93 0.63 -7.01
N LEU A 95 5.48 1.37 -6.00
CA LEU A 95 4.38 2.31 -6.15
C LEU A 95 4.72 3.50 -7.07
N ARG A 96 5.98 3.92 -7.13
CA ARG A 96 6.46 5.02 -7.99
C ARG A 96 6.82 4.57 -9.41
N GLY A 97 7.40 3.37 -9.52
CA GLY A 97 8.03 2.89 -10.74
C GLY A 97 7.05 2.47 -11.83
N GLY A 98 5.80 2.16 -11.49
CA GLY A 98 4.85 1.65 -12.48
C GLY A 98 5.43 0.48 -13.28
N GLU A 99 6.30 -0.33 -12.69
CA GLU A 99 6.75 -1.57 -13.32
C GLU A 99 5.67 -2.62 -13.13
N GLY A 100 4.70 -2.57 -14.04
CA GLY A 100 3.91 -3.71 -14.49
C GLY A 100 2.88 -4.25 -13.51
N ILE A 101 1.74 -3.56 -13.43
CA ILE A 101 0.42 -4.18 -13.33
C ILE A 101 -0.38 -3.78 -14.57
#